data_AF-A0A7W0L1F6-F1
#
_entry.id   AF-A0A7W0L1F6-F1
#
_cell.length_a   1.000
_cell.length_b   1.000
_cell.length_c   1.000
_cell.angle_alpha   90.00
_cell.angle_beta   90.00
_cell.angle_gamma   90.00
#
_symmetry.space_group_name_H-M   'P 1'
#
loop_
_entity.id
_entity.type
_entity.pdbx_description
1 polymer ?
#
loop_
_entity_poly.entity_id
_entity_poly.type
_entity_poly.pdbx_seq_one_letter_code
_entity_poly.pdbx_strand_id
1 'polypeptide(L)'
;MLELDPPHVSAYGLTVEPGTPLAADPARHPDDDVQADDYELADALLTAAGLANYEVSNWARPGHECRHNLVYWRQGDYLGFGCAAHSHVDGRRWWNVRTPERYVELVAAGRSPESAAEMLSPDARRIESLQLALRTTDGVPVDALDGQALGDLVERRDDRWTLTRRGRLMANEVAVRLR
;
A
#
# COMPACT_ATOMS: atom_id res chain seq x y z
N MET A 1 -3.28 -17.39 15.01
CA MET A 1 -3.30 -17.04 13.57
C MET A 1 -2.50 -18.04 12.75
N LEU A 2 -1.19 -18.21 12.99
CA LEU A 2 -0.36 -19.15 12.20
C LEU A 2 -0.86 -20.61 12.25
N GLU A 3 -1.48 -21.03 13.35
CA GLU A 3 -2.13 -22.35 13.47
C GLU A 3 -3.27 -22.59 12.47
N LEU A 4 -3.84 -21.52 11.89
CA LEU A 4 -4.85 -21.62 10.82
C LEU A 4 -4.23 -21.87 9.43
N ASP A 5 -2.90 -21.90 9.36
CA ASP A 5 -2.10 -22.07 8.14
C ASP A 5 -2.56 -21.21 6.94
N PRO A 6 -2.68 -19.88 7.12
CA PRO A 6 -3.14 -19.02 6.04
C PRO A 6 -2.10 -18.96 4.92
N PRO A 7 -2.51 -18.98 3.63
CA PRO A 7 -1.58 -18.82 2.52
C PRO A 7 -1.13 -17.36 2.31
N HIS A 8 -1.83 -16.41 2.93
CA HIS A 8 -1.60 -14.97 2.82
C HIS A 8 -2.01 -14.29 4.13
N VAL A 9 -1.22 -13.30 4.56
CA VAL A 9 -1.48 -12.47 5.74
C VAL A 9 -1.21 -11.01 5.41
N SER A 10 -2.18 -10.15 5.70
CA SER A 10 -2.01 -8.71 5.79
C SER A 10 -1.79 -8.29 7.25
N ALA A 11 -0.76 -7.51 7.53
CA ALA A 11 -0.53 -6.91 8.85
C ALA A 11 -0.20 -5.42 8.70
N TYR A 12 -1.07 -4.58 9.25
CA TYR A 12 -1.00 -3.12 9.16
C TYR A 12 -0.70 -2.52 10.53
N GLY A 13 0.08 -1.43 10.53
CA GLY A 13 0.16 -0.53 11.67
C GLY A 13 -1.21 0.09 11.95
N LEU A 14 -1.50 0.36 13.22
CA LEU A 14 -2.80 0.86 13.65
C LEU A 14 -2.89 2.36 13.37
N THR A 15 -3.73 2.74 12.41
CA THR A 15 -4.13 4.13 12.23
C THR A 15 -5.34 4.44 13.08
N VAL A 16 -5.21 5.38 14.03
CA VAL A 16 -6.30 5.82 14.89
C VAL A 16 -7.11 6.92 14.19
N GLU A 17 -8.30 6.57 13.70
CA GLU A 17 -9.17 7.49 12.98
C GLU A 17 -9.92 8.46 13.92
N PRO A 18 -9.94 9.78 13.64
CA PRO A 18 -10.70 10.75 14.41
C PRO A 18 -12.20 10.40 14.52
N GLY A 19 -12.80 10.68 15.67
CA GLY A 19 -14.22 10.44 15.91
C GLY A 19 -14.58 8.99 16.22
N THR A 20 -13.61 8.09 16.33
CA THR A 20 -13.81 6.72 16.80
C THR A 20 -13.70 6.62 18.33
N PRO A 21 -14.30 5.60 18.97
CA PRO A 21 -14.08 5.35 20.40
C PRO A 21 -12.60 5.14 20.76
N LEU A 22 -11.81 4.57 19.85
CA LEU A 22 -10.37 4.38 20.04
C LEU A 22 -9.61 5.71 20.08
N ALA A 23 -9.98 6.68 19.23
CA ALA A 23 -9.37 8.01 19.26
C ALA A 23 -9.60 8.75 20.59
N ALA A 24 -10.68 8.45 21.30
CA ALA A 24 -10.97 9.03 22.60
C ALA A 24 -10.18 8.40 23.77
N ASP A 25 -9.40 7.34 23.51
CA ASP A 25 -8.65 6.60 24.54
C ASP A 25 -7.14 6.47 24.19
N PRO A 26 -6.34 7.52 24.45
CA PRO A 26 -4.90 7.54 24.14
C PRO A 26 -4.09 6.46 24.85
N ALA A 27 -4.57 5.93 25.98
CA ALA A 27 -3.87 4.85 26.69
C ALA A 27 -3.82 3.54 25.90
N ARG A 28 -4.62 3.43 24.84
CA ARG A 28 -4.68 2.28 23.93
C ARG A 28 -3.94 2.51 22.62
N HIS A 29 -3.30 3.65 22.44
CA HIS A 29 -2.54 3.95 21.23
C HIS A 29 -1.14 3.36 21.38
N PRO A 30 -0.70 2.47 20.47
CA PRO A 30 0.69 2.08 20.46
C PRO A 30 1.55 3.29 20.05
N ASP A 31 2.69 3.48 20.70
CA ASP A 31 3.67 4.44 20.21
C ASP A 31 4.41 3.88 18.98
N ASP A 32 5.24 4.72 18.37
CA ASP A 32 5.95 4.38 17.13
C ASP A 32 6.95 3.24 17.34
N ASP A 33 7.56 3.14 18.53
CA ASP A 33 8.54 2.09 18.85
C ASP A 33 7.84 0.74 19.00
N VAL A 34 6.69 0.69 19.69
CA VAL A 34 5.86 -0.52 19.79
C VAL A 34 5.41 -0.99 18.42
N GLN A 35 4.95 -0.08 17.55
CA GLN A 35 4.55 -0.46 16.19
C GLN A 35 5.72 -0.98 15.35
N ALA A 36 6.91 -0.41 15.52
CA ALA A 36 8.13 -0.88 14.84
C ALA A 36 8.52 -2.29 15.31
N ASP A 37 8.55 -2.52 16.63
CA ASP A 37 8.86 -3.82 17.23
C ASP A 37 7.85 -4.90 16.79
N ASP A 38 6.55 -4.57 16.80
CA ASP A 38 5.48 -5.47 16.35
C ASP A 38 5.61 -5.82 14.86
N TYR A 39 5.99 -4.85 14.03
CA TYR A 39 6.23 -5.09 12.60
C TYR A 39 7.40 -6.04 12.37
N GLU A 40 8.52 -5.83 13.07
CA GLU A 40 9.70 -6.69 12.96
C GLU A 40 9.41 -8.12 13.47
N LEU A 41 8.66 -8.22 14.56
CA LEU A 41 8.17 -9.50 15.08
C LEU A 41 7.26 -10.21 14.08
N ALA A 42 6.29 -9.49 13.49
CA ALA A 42 5.39 -10.04 12.47
C ALA A 42 6.17 -10.55 11.26
N ASP A 43 7.11 -9.75 10.72
CA ASP A 43 7.93 -10.16 9.59
C ASP A 43 8.78 -11.40 9.91
N ALA A 44 9.37 -11.47 11.11
CA ALA A 44 10.15 -12.63 11.54
C ALA A 44 9.31 -13.90 11.64
N LEU A 45 8.15 -13.83 12.31
CA LEU A 45 7.25 -14.97 12.50
C LEU A 45 6.62 -15.47 11.19
N LEU A 46 6.17 -14.54 10.33
CA LEU A 46 5.55 -14.88 9.05
C LEU A 46 6.58 -15.48 8.08
N THR A 47 7.79 -14.91 8.03
CA THR A 47 8.89 -15.48 7.23
C THR A 47 9.27 -16.88 7.71
N ALA A 48 9.37 -17.09 9.03
CA ALA A 48 9.66 -18.42 9.59
C ALA A 48 8.55 -19.45 9.27
N ALA A 49 7.31 -19.00 9.09
CA ALA A 49 6.19 -19.84 8.66
C ALA A 49 6.14 -20.08 7.12
N GLY A 50 7.11 -19.56 6.36
CA GLY A 50 7.18 -19.74 4.90
C GLY A 50 6.39 -18.72 4.08
N LEU A 51 5.94 -17.63 4.70
CA LEU A 51 5.28 -16.51 4.03
C LEU A 51 6.32 -15.44 3.68
N ALA A 52 6.54 -15.18 2.40
CA ALA A 52 7.44 -14.14 1.93
C ALA A 52 6.73 -12.79 1.94
N ASN A 53 7.40 -11.75 2.45
CA ASN A 53 6.95 -10.38 2.25
C ASN A 53 7.07 -10.03 0.75
N TYR A 54 5.98 -9.59 0.13
CA TYR A 54 5.98 -9.18 -1.27
C TYR A 54 5.65 -7.68 -1.44
N GLU A 55 5.06 -7.06 -0.41
CA GLU A 55 4.84 -5.63 -0.30
C GLU A 55 4.76 -5.19 1.16
N VAL A 56 4.79 -3.88 1.40
CA VAL A 56 5.05 -3.24 2.70
C VAL A 56 4.27 -3.81 3.90
N SER A 57 3.04 -4.29 3.71
CA SER A 57 2.13 -4.77 4.77
C SER A 57 1.56 -6.17 4.52
N ASN A 58 2.10 -6.95 3.58
CA ASN A 58 1.56 -8.25 3.19
C ASN A 58 2.64 -9.32 2.96
N TRP A 59 2.32 -10.52 3.44
CA TRP A 59 3.14 -11.71 3.32
C TRP A 59 2.31 -12.84 2.70
N ALA A 60 2.92 -13.65 1.83
CA ALA A 60 2.22 -14.73 1.15
C ALA A 60 3.14 -15.92 0.86
N ARG A 61 2.55 -17.10 0.72
CA ARG A 61 3.22 -18.22 0.06
C ARG A 61 3.35 -17.87 -1.43
N PRO A 62 4.40 -18.36 -2.12
CA PRO A 62 4.54 -18.14 -3.57
C PRO A 62 3.26 -18.53 -4.33
N GLY A 63 2.75 -17.60 -5.14
CA GLY A 63 1.51 -17.79 -5.92
C GLY A 63 0.22 -17.39 -5.18
N HIS A 64 0.31 -16.95 -3.92
CA HIS A 64 -0.82 -16.45 -3.12
C HIS A 64 -0.77 -14.94 -2.89
N GLU A 65 0.07 -14.22 -3.61
CA GLU A 65 0.14 -12.77 -3.55
C GLU A 65 -1.19 -12.15 -4.02
N CYS A 66 -1.65 -11.12 -3.30
CA CYS A 66 -2.92 -10.48 -3.62
C CYS A 66 -2.81 -9.72 -4.95
N ARG A 67 -3.43 -10.28 -6.00
CA ARG A 67 -3.50 -9.66 -7.33
C ARG A 67 -4.12 -8.27 -7.30
N HIS A 68 -5.11 -8.05 -6.44
CA HIS A 68 -5.77 -6.75 -6.29
C HIS A 68 -4.83 -5.68 -5.74
N ASN A 69 -4.08 -5.98 -4.66
CA ASN A 69 -3.07 -5.07 -4.13
C ASN A 69 -1.98 -4.79 -5.16
N LEU A 70 -1.50 -5.83 -5.86
CA LEU A 70 -0.45 -5.69 -6.87
C LEU A 70 -0.88 -4.82 -8.06
N VAL A 71 -2.16 -4.81 -8.44
CA VAL A 71 -2.67 -3.89 -9.47
C VAL A 71 -2.50 -2.44 -9.02
N TYR A 72 -2.79 -2.13 -7.76
CA TYR A 72 -2.58 -0.79 -7.21
C TYR A 72 -1.10 -0.41 -7.18
N TRP A 73 -0.23 -1.30 -6.67
CA TRP A 73 1.20 -1.03 -6.58
C TRP A 73 1.88 -0.86 -7.94
N ARG A 74 1.33 -1.47 -8.99
CA ARG A 74 1.85 -1.38 -10.35
C ARG A 74 1.21 -0.26 -11.17
N GLN A 75 0.39 0.59 -10.55
CA GLN A 75 -0.38 1.63 -11.23
C GLN A 75 -1.21 1.06 -12.41
N GLY A 76 -1.70 -0.18 -12.26
CA GLY A 76 -2.48 -0.87 -13.28
C GLY A 76 -3.91 -0.34 -13.38
N ASP A 77 -4.61 -0.78 -14.42
CA ASP A 77 -6.00 -0.40 -14.63
C ASP A 77 -6.96 -1.25 -13.79
N TYR A 78 -7.97 -0.60 -13.21
CA TYR A 78 -9.04 -1.24 -12.45
C TYR A 78 -10.33 -0.42 -12.48
N LEU A 79 -11.45 -1.13 -12.35
CA LEU A 79 -12.78 -0.54 -12.22
C LEU A 79 -13.34 -0.85 -10.83
N GLY A 80 -13.76 0.20 -10.13
CA GLY A 80 -14.46 0.13 -8.86
C GLY A 80 -15.96 0.24 -9.05
N PHE A 81 -16.70 -0.66 -8.40
CA PHE A 81 -18.16 -0.67 -8.40
C PHE A 81 -18.66 -0.49 -6.96
N GLY A 82 -19.74 0.26 -6.79
CA GLY A 82 -20.31 0.54 -5.47
C GLY A 82 -20.05 1.97 -4.98
N CYS A 83 -20.68 2.31 -3.86
CA CYS A 83 -20.48 3.59 -3.18
C CYS A 83 -19.01 3.75 -2.77
N ALA A 84 -18.49 4.98 -2.89
CA ALA A 84 -17.09 5.33 -2.61
C ALA A 84 -16.02 4.54 -3.40
N ALA A 85 -16.40 3.68 -4.34
CA ALA A 85 -15.45 2.90 -5.12
C ALA A 85 -14.62 3.80 -6.04
N HIS A 86 -13.33 3.48 -6.16
CA HIS A 86 -12.39 4.18 -7.02
C HIS A 86 -12.06 3.32 -8.24
N SER A 87 -11.76 3.98 -9.34
CA SER A 87 -11.29 3.36 -10.57
C SER A 87 -10.08 4.11 -11.11
N HIS A 88 -9.25 3.42 -11.87
CA HIS A 88 -8.10 3.97 -12.56
C HIS A 88 -7.98 3.32 -13.93
N VAL A 89 -7.96 4.11 -15.00
CA VAL A 89 -7.72 3.63 -16.37
C VAL A 89 -6.87 4.66 -17.09
N ASP A 90 -5.72 4.24 -17.65
CA ASP A 90 -4.86 5.07 -18.48
C ASP A 90 -4.44 6.42 -17.86
N GLY A 91 -4.27 6.47 -16.53
CA GLY A 91 -3.92 7.69 -15.81
C GLY A 91 -5.11 8.55 -15.38
N ARG A 92 -6.34 8.18 -15.76
CA ARG A 92 -7.56 8.79 -15.22
C ARG A 92 -7.96 8.07 -13.94
N ARG A 93 -8.07 8.80 -12.82
CA ARG A 93 -8.67 8.30 -11.57
C ARG A 93 -10.04 8.92 -11.37
N TRP A 94 -11.04 8.13 -10.96
CA TRP A 94 -12.36 8.65 -10.61
C TRP A 94 -13.00 7.84 -9.49
N TRP A 95 -13.97 8.44 -8.80
CA TRP A 95 -14.63 7.81 -7.67
C TRP A 95 -16.11 8.11 -7.61
N ASN A 96 -16.85 7.13 -7.10
CA ASN A 96 -18.29 7.24 -6.92
C ASN A 96 -18.64 8.08 -5.68
N VAL A 97 -19.87 8.57 -5.64
CA VAL A 97 -20.45 9.22 -4.46
C VAL A 97 -20.26 8.38 -3.19
N ARG A 98 -20.00 9.06 -2.06
CA ARG A 98 -19.59 8.40 -0.81
C ARG A 98 -20.73 7.73 -0.05
N THR A 99 -21.94 8.29 -0.12
CA THR A 99 -23.07 7.77 0.66
C THR A 99 -23.80 6.66 -0.10
N PRO A 100 -24.10 5.52 0.55
CA PRO A 100 -24.84 4.42 -0.07
C PRO A 100 -26.19 4.85 -0.65
N GLU A 101 -26.93 5.71 0.05
CA GLU A 101 -28.24 6.20 -0.36
C GLU A 101 -28.14 6.94 -1.70
N ARG A 102 -27.16 7.85 -1.80
CA ARG A 102 -26.96 8.64 -3.02
C ARG A 102 -26.49 7.79 -4.18
N TYR A 103 -25.65 6.80 -3.91
CA TYR A 103 -25.20 5.85 -4.93
C TYR A 103 -26.37 5.08 -5.51
N VAL A 104 -27.22 4.51 -4.65
CA VAL A 104 -28.40 3.73 -5.05
C VAL A 104 -29.39 4.60 -5.84
N GLU A 105 -29.67 5.83 -5.39
CA GLU A 105 -30.53 6.77 -6.12
C GLU A 105 -30.04 7.03 -7.55
N LEU A 106 -28.75 7.33 -7.72
CA LEU A 106 -28.16 7.63 -9.03
C LEU A 106 -28.25 6.43 -9.96
N VAL A 107 -27.85 5.25 -9.47
CA VAL A 107 -27.88 4.02 -10.26
C VAL A 107 -29.31 3.64 -10.64
N ALA A 108 -30.26 3.71 -9.71
CA ALA A 108 -31.67 3.39 -9.97
C ALA A 108 -32.31 4.35 -11.00
N ALA A 109 -31.84 5.60 -11.04
CA ALA A 109 -32.26 6.59 -12.03
C ALA A 109 -31.51 6.49 -13.38
N GLY A 110 -30.62 5.51 -13.57
CA GLY A 110 -29.80 5.37 -14.78
C GLY A 110 -28.78 6.51 -14.96
N ARG A 111 -28.37 7.18 -13.88
CA ARG A 111 -27.41 8.29 -13.88
C ARG A 111 -26.03 7.81 -13.42
N SER A 112 -24.98 8.49 -13.88
CA SER A 112 -23.62 8.21 -13.42
C SER A 112 -23.48 8.44 -11.91
N PRO A 113 -22.91 7.48 -11.16
CA PRO A 113 -22.56 7.66 -9.75
C PRO A 113 -21.21 8.35 -9.55
N GLU A 114 -20.47 8.70 -10.62
CA GLU A 114 -19.19 9.38 -10.54
C GLU A 114 -19.35 10.75 -9.85
N SER A 115 -18.63 10.94 -8.75
CA SER A 115 -18.64 12.19 -7.99
C SER A 115 -17.60 13.18 -8.48
N ALA A 116 -16.42 12.69 -8.84
CA ALA A 116 -15.31 13.48 -9.37
C ALA A 116 -14.25 12.57 -10.00
N ALA A 117 -13.37 13.18 -10.78
CA ALA A 117 -12.26 12.54 -11.46
C ALA A 117 -11.06 13.48 -11.58
N GLU A 118 -9.89 12.89 -11.80
CA GLU A 118 -8.67 13.59 -12.15
C GLU A 118 -7.93 12.85 -13.27
N MET A 119 -7.08 13.59 -13.98
CA MET A 119 -6.17 13.04 -14.99
C MET A 119 -4.74 13.31 -14.53
N LEU A 120 -3.96 12.24 -14.35
CA LEU A 120 -2.57 12.34 -13.95
C LEU A 120 -1.72 12.80 -15.14
N SER A 121 -0.85 13.79 -14.91
CA SER A 121 0.16 14.16 -15.90
C SER A 121 1.19 13.03 -16.08
N PRO A 122 1.89 12.94 -17.22
CA PRO A 122 2.95 11.95 -17.41
C PRO A 122 4.02 11.96 -16.31
N ASP A 123 4.42 13.15 -15.83
CA ASP A 123 5.37 13.29 -14.74
C ASP A 123 4.81 12.80 -13.40
N ALA A 124 3.55 13.12 -13.09
CA ALA A 124 2.88 12.63 -11.89
C ALA A 124 2.79 11.10 -11.90
N ARG A 125 2.43 10.51 -13.05
CA ARG A 125 2.37 9.06 -13.23
C ARG A 125 3.74 8.41 -12.99
N ARG A 126 4.81 9.01 -13.52
CA ARG A 126 6.19 8.51 -13.34
C ARG A 126 6.59 8.48 -11.86
N ILE A 127 6.48 9.62 -11.18
CA ILE A 127 6.86 9.73 -9.76
C ILE A 127 6.01 8.81 -8.89
N GLU A 128 4.69 8.78 -9.10
CA GLU A 128 3.79 7.91 -8.35
C GLU A 128 4.13 6.42 -8.60
N SER A 129 4.46 6.02 -9.83
CA SER A 129 4.86 4.64 -10.14
C SER A 129 6.12 4.23 -9.36
N LEU A 130 7.10 5.12 -9.23
CA LEU A 130 8.30 4.87 -8.44
C LEU A 130 7.98 4.77 -6.95
N GLN A 131 7.15 5.67 -6.43
CA GLN A 131 6.72 5.64 -5.03
C GLN A 131 5.97 4.34 -4.69
N LEU A 132 5.08 3.88 -5.57
CA LEU A 132 4.34 2.65 -5.38
C LEU A 132 5.24 1.41 -5.51
N ALA A 133 6.12 1.37 -6.52
CA ALA A 133 7.03 0.25 -6.73
C ALA A 133 8.05 0.08 -5.58
N LEU A 134 8.50 1.17 -4.96
CA LEU A 134 9.35 1.13 -3.77
C LEU A 134 8.71 0.36 -2.61
N ARG A 135 7.38 0.32 -2.53
CA ARG A 135 6.63 -0.39 -1.47
C ARG A 135 6.47 -1.88 -1.73
N THR A 136 7.02 -2.40 -2.83
CA THR A 136 7.03 -3.83 -3.15
C THR A 136 8.45 -4.37 -3.17
N THR A 137 8.58 -5.70 -3.21
CA THR A 137 9.88 -6.34 -3.45
C THR A 137 10.44 -6.09 -4.84
N ASP A 138 9.65 -5.56 -5.77
CA ASP A 138 10.14 -5.15 -7.09
C ASP A 138 11.06 -3.93 -6.94
N GLY A 139 10.79 -3.03 -5.98
CA GLY A 139 11.62 -1.85 -5.73
C GLY A 139 11.66 -0.86 -6.90
N VAL A 140 12.71 -0.04 -6.98
CA VAL A 140 12.87 1.01 -8.00
C VAL A 140 14.19 0.87 -8.77
N PRO A 141 14.29 1.36 -10.02
CA PRO A 141 15.56 1.40 -10.75
C PRO A 141 16.69 2.10 -9.98
N VAL A 142 17.94 1.70 -10.21
CA VAL A 142 19.10 2.28 -9.51
C VAL A 142 19.31 3.78 -9.70
N ASP A 143 18.80 4.35 -10.79
CA ASP A 143 18.86 5.79 -11.11
C ASP A 143 17.72 6.60 -10.47
N ALA A 144 16.70 5.93 -9.92
CA ALA A 144 15.54 6.57 -9.30
C ALA A 144 15.85 7.20 -7.92
N LEU A 145 16.92 6.77 -7.25
CA LEU A 145 17.37 7.32 -5.97
C LEU A 145 18.87 7.09 -5.73
N ASP A 146 19.46 7.87 -4.82
CA ASP A 146 20.82 7.65 -4.33
C ASP A 146 20.80 6.65 -3.16
N GLY A 147 20.89 5.35 -3.48
CA GLY A 147 20.82 4.30 -2.47
C GLY A 147 22.02 4.26 -1.53
N GLN A 148 23.18 4.80 -1.94
CA GLN A 148 24.36 4.88 -1.07
C GLN A 148 24.14 5.87 0.07
N ALA A 149 23.50 7.00 -0.22
CA ALA A 149 23.13 7.99 0.79
C ALA A 149 22.08 7.47 1.80
N LEU A 150 21.34 6.42 1.43
CA LEU A 150 20.28 5.81 2.26
C LEU A 150 20.79 4.67 3.16
N GLY A 151 22.04 4.22 2.98
CA GLY A 151 22.67 3.25 3.87
C GLY A 151 21.88 1.93 3.98
N ASP A 152 21.55 1.52 5.21
CA ASP A 152 20.89 0.26 5.54
C ASP A 152 19.37 0.24 5.29
N LEU A 153 18.78 1.36 4.82
CA LEU A 153 17.35 1.42 4.48
C LEU A 153 17.02 0.78 3.14
N VAL A 154 18.00 0.66 2.24
CA VAL A 154 17.83 0.02 0.94
C VAL A 154 18.93 -0.98 0.71
N GLU A 155 18.62 -2.01 -0.05
CA GLU A 155 19.60 -2.95 -0.57
C GLU A 155 19.49 -3.03 -2.08
N ARG A 156 20.62 -3.30 -2.73
CA ARG A 156 20.67 -3.45 -4.17
C ARG A 156 20.39 -4.89 -4.55
N ARG A 157 19.40 -5.10 -5.41
CA ARG A 157 19.12 -6.37 -6.07
C ARG A 157 19.20 -6.13 -7.58
N ASP A 158 20.26 -6.63 -8.20
CA ASP A 158 20.57 -6.42 -9.63
C ASP A 158 20.66 -4.92 -10.01
N ASP A 159 19.73 -4.44 -10.83
CA ASP A 159 19.60 -3.07 -11.31
C ASP A 159 18.54 -2.26 -10.54
N ARG A 160 18.15 -2.73 -9.34
CA ARG A 160 17.11 -2.12 -8.52
C ARG A 160 17.50 -1.91 -7.07
N TRP A 161 16.90 -0.90 -6.45
CA TRP A 161 16.89 -0.66 -5.01
C TRP A 161 15.58 -1.18 -4.42
N THR A 162 15.68 -2.04 -3.41
CA THR A 162 14.55 -2.55 -2.64
C THR A 162 14.70 -2.14 -1.18
N LEU A 163 13.58 -1.91 -0.49
CA LEU A 163 13.61 -1.61 0.94
C LEU A 163 14.11 -2.82 1.72
N THR A 164 15.03 -2.61 2.65
CA THR A 164 15.36 -3.61 3.68
C THR A 164 14.23 -3.71 4.69
N ARG A 165 14.32 -4.64 5.67
CA ARG A 165 13.38 -4.69 6.78
C ARG A 165 13.23 -3.33 7.48
N ARG A 166 14.35 -2.68 7.79
CA ARG A 166 14.39 -1.34 8.39
C ARG A 166 13.86 -0.27 7.43
N GLY A 167 14.19 -0.40 6.15
CA GLY A 167 13.68 0.46 5.08
C GLY A 167 12.16 0.50 5.00
N ARG A 168 11.47 -0.62 5.22
CA ARG A 168 10.01 -0.70 5.18
C ARG A 168 9.34 0.13 6.28
N LEU A 169 9.94 0.20 7.48
CA LEU A 169 9.48 1.10 8.56
C LEU A 169 9.60 2.59 8.18
N MET A 170 10.57 2.90 7.32
CA MET A 170 10.88 4.25 6.85
C MET A 170 10.49 4.47 5.38
N ALA A 171 9.54 3.69 4.85
CA ALA A 171 9.21 3.69 3.42
C ALA A 171 8.82 5.08 2.89
N ASN A 172 8.09 5.86 3.70
CA ASN A 172 7.69 7.23 3.34
C ASN A 172 8.91 8.16 3.26
N GLU A 173 9.86 8.04 4.20
CA GLU A 173 11.10 8.81 4.19
C GLU A 173 11.98 8.46 2.99
N VAL A 174 12.04 7.19 2.59
CA VAL A 174 12.76 6.80 1.37
C VAL A 174 12.04 7.34 0.13
N ALA A 175 10.71 7.29 0.09
CA ALA A 175 9.91 7.71 -1.06
C ALA A 175 10.09 9.21 -1.39
N VAL A 176 10.30 10.09 -0.41
CA VAL A 176 10.53 11.53 -0.67
C VAL A 176 11.89 11.85 -1.31
N ARG A 177 12.80 10.86 -1.40
CA ARG A 177 14.13 11.00 -2.01
C ARG A 177 14.19 10.51 -3.47
N LEU A 178 13.07 10.05 -4.02
CA LEU A 178 12.94 9.63 -5.42
C LEU A 178 13.10 10.82 -6.38
N ARG A 179 13.65 10.58 -7.57
CA ARG A 179 13.92 11.57 -8.64
C ARG A 179 13.18 11.21 -9.94
#